data_AF-A0AAD9L1N0-F1
#
_entry.id   AF-A0AAD9L1N0-F1
#
_cell.length_a   1.000
_cell.length_b   1.000
_cell.length_c   1.000
_cell.angle_alpha   90.00
_cell.angle_beta   90.00
_cell.angle_gamma   90.00
#
_symmetry.space_group_name_H-M   'P 1'
#
loop_
_entity.id
_entity.type
_entity.pdbx_description
1 polymer ?
#
loop_
_entity_poly.entity_id
_entity_poly.type
_entity_poly.pdbx_seq_one_letter_code
_entity_poly.pdbx_strand_id
1 'polypeptide(L)'
;MAVDDLFIDVYFHFQNSSKRRELFAEFEDFMDIEHLGILKHCPTRWLSLLRVVERLLHQFPALTAYFASHEDGEKPGRVKRVVDQFKDANTKVTLLFLHYILPVLMDFNKLFQVNETKVGALIPEMDRLQCKLMVKFVPFRLLRGQTDLREVKFDLRENQHDDASVAIGMAARTFMEEDFGPAQQAKRFPFGDAVLEDLAILDISRRTDFTYAPVLRLATKFCPHVDGEMLKDDFEDLQLMEDDDVVTRVDGHQRRLDHIWGDVMDMKTAMGVVRFPPISTLFTALLGLPHSNADSERTFSMLRKIHADARSNLHADTITAYLQCKLNFDSCSHQLEATPAMLQDAKHACVKNNRVSSDK
;
A
#
# COMPACT_ATOMS: atom_id res chain seq x y z
N MET A 1 6.38 12.51 21.97
CA MET A 1 5.04 12.00 21.58
C MET A 1 5.00 11.91 20.06
N ALA A 2 4.28 10.95 19.47
CA ALA A 2 4.35 10.74 18.02
C ALA A 2 3.63 11.87 17.27
N VAL A 3 4.13 12.24 16.08
CA VAL A 3 3.49 13.24 15.21
C VAL A 3 2.09 12.80 14.77
N ASP A 4 1.83 11.49 14.74
CA ASP A 4 0.51 10.92 14.45
C ASP A 4 -0.57 11.42 15.44
N ASP A 5 -0.23 11.56 16.72
CA ASP A 5 -1.14 12.05 17.76
C ASP A 5 -1.53 13.52 17.51
N LEU A 6 -0.60 14.33 17.01
CA LEU A 6 -0.84 15.73 16.66
C LEU A 6 -1.92 15.84 15.57
N PHE A 7 -1.79 15.06 14.50
CA PHE A 7 -2.77 15.08 13.41
C PHE A 7 -4.17 14.69 13.88
N ILE A 8 -4.25 13.67 14.74
CA ILE A 8 -5.50 13.18 15.31
C ILE A 8 -6.14 14.25 16.20
N ASP A 9 -5.37 14.81 17.12
CA ASP A 9 -5.88 15.80 18.08
C ASP A 9 -6.30 17.10 17.38
N VAL A 10 -5.55 17.57 16.38
CA VAL A 10 -5.93 18.74 15.55
C VAL A 10 -7.21 18.46 14.78
N TYR A 11 -7.32 17.33 14.08
CA TYR A 11 -8.53 17.01 13.31
C TYR A 11 -9.79 16.95 14.19
N PHE A 12 -9.72 16.24 15.33
CA PHE A 12 -10.87 16.11 16.24
C PHE A 12 -11.19 17.39 17.00
N HIS A 13 -10.28 18.36 17.07
CA HIS A 13 -10.61 19.70 17.59
C HIS A 13 -11.63 20.42 16.70
N PHE A 14 -11.53 20.25 15.38
CA PHE A 14 -12.33 20.99 14.39
C PHE A 14 -13.52 20.22 13.82
N GLN A 15 -13.45 18.88 13.73
CA GLN A 15 -14.39 18.05 12.97
C GLN A 15 -15.88 18.39 13.20
N ASN A 16 -16.28 18.63 14.45
CA ASN A 16 -17.68 18.81 14.83
C ASN A 16 -18.02 20.22 15.34
N SER A 17 -17.16 21.22 15.08
CA SER A 17 -17.37 22.58 15.56
C SER A 17 -17.28 23.58 14.41
N SER A 18 -18.43 24.10 13.96
CA SER A 18 -18.48 25.22 13.01
C SER A 18 -17.80 26.47 13.59
N LYS A 19 -18.10 26.79 14.86
CA LYS A 19 -17.50 27.92 15.58
C LYS A 19 -15.97 27.87 15.57
N ARG A 20 -15.36 26.72 15.86
CA ARG A 20 -13.88 26.60 15.86
C ARG A 20 -13.29 26.74 14.46
N ARG A 21 -13.98 26.26 13.44
CA ARG A 21 -13.55 26.38 12.04
C ARG A 21 -13.60 27.83 11.57
N GLU A 22 -14.67 28.55 11.91
CA GLU A 22 -14.83 29.97 11.60
C GLU A 22 -13.79 30.83 12.32
N LEU A 23 -13.59 30.61 13.63
CA LEU A 23 -12.53 31.28 14.38
C LEU A 23 -11.15 30.99 13.81
N PHE A 24 -10.87 29.75 13.40
CA PHE A 24 -9.60 29.41 12.78
C PHE A 24 -9.41 30.09 11.41
N ALA A 25 -10.47 30.24 10.62
CA ALA A 25 -10.43 30.97 9.36
C ALA A 25 -9.98 32.44 9.56
N GLU A 26 -10.39 33.09 10.65
CA GLU A 26 -9.90 34.45 10.97
C GLU A 26 -8.37 34.51 11.14
N PHE A 27 -7.75 33.45 11.70
CA PHE A 27 -6.28 33.35 11.80
C PHE A 27 -5.62 33.06 10.44
N GLU A 28 -6.28 32.29 9.58
CA GLU A 28 -5.81 32.05 8.21
C GLU A 28 -5.83 33.36 7.41
N ASP A 29 -6.93 34.10 7.45
CA ASP A 29 -7.08 35.42 6.83
C ASP A 29 -6.03 36.41 7.33
N PHE A 30 -5.84 36.49 8.66
CA PHE A 30 -4.87 37.39 9.27
C PHE A 30 -3.42 37.09 8.83
N MET A 31 -3.11 35.81 8.56
CA MET A 31 -1.78 35.35 8.16
C MET A 31 -1.61 35.22 6.64
N ASP A 32 -2.61 35.61 5.84
CA ASP A 32 -2.65 35.45 4.37
C ASP A 32 -2.41 33.98 3.93
N ILE A 33 -3.06 33.04 4.62
CA ILE A 33 -2.99 31.60 4.35
C ILE A 33 -4.28 31.15 3.66
N GLU A 34 -4.17 30.44 2.54
CA GLU A 34 -5.34 29.89 1.83
C GLU A 34 -6.18 28.97 2.74
N HIS A 35 -7.50 29.21 2.78
CA HIS A 35 -8.44 28.39 3.55
C HIS A 35 -8.52 26.97 3.04
N LEU A 36 -8.10 26.05 3.89
CA LEU A 36 -7.97 24.65 3.53
C LEU A 36 -8.57 23.77 4.63
N GLY A 37 -9.47 22.84 4.28
CA GLY A 37 -10.04 21.92 5.28
C GLY A 37 -8.98 21.07 5.99
N ILE A 38 -9.08 20.91 7.31
CA ILE A 38 -8.21 20.01 8.08
C ILE A 38 -8.47 18.56 7.67
N LEU A 39 -7.41 17.85 7.27
CA LEU A 39 -7.50 16.48 6.79
C LEU A 39 -7.43 15.47 7.93
N LYS A 40 -8.26 14.44 7.86
CA LYS A 40 -8.21 13.31 8.79
C LYS A 40 -6.99 12.44 8.47
N HIS A 41 -6.10 12.27 9.45
CA HIS A 41 -5.07 11.25 9.35
C HIS A 41 -5.64 9.85 9.55
N CYS A 42 -5.26 8.92 8.67
CA CYS A 42 -5.60 7.51 8.76
C CYS A 42 -4.29 6.71 8.89
N PRO A 43 -3.97 6.18 10.09
CA PRO A 43 -2.67 5.52 10.35
C PRO A 43 -2.37 4.35 9.41
N THR A 44 -3.40 3.65 8.94
CA THR A 44 -3.29 2.50 8.03
C THR A 44 -3.11 2.90 6.56
N ARG A 45 -3.21 4.18 6.21
CA ARG A 45 -3.14 4.67 4.82
C ARG A 45 -2.01 5.66 4.64
N TRP A 46 -0.82 5.15 4.42
CA TRP A 46 0.40 5.96 4.29
C TRP A 46 0.34 6.98 3.14
N LEU A 47 -0.43 6.72 2.08
CA LEU A 47 -0.67 7.69 1.01
C LEU A 47 -1.40 8.96 1.47
N SER A 48 -2.20 8.88 2.53
CA SER A 48 -2.87 10.06 3.09
C SER A 48 -1.94 10.90 3.96
N LEU A 49 -0.84 10.31 4.45
CA LEU A 49 0.04 10.98 5.40
C LEU A 49 0.76 12.17 4.77
N LEU A 50 1.28 12.07 3.54
CA LEU A 50 1.93 13.21 2.89
C LEU A 50 0.97 14.40 2.77
N ARG A 51 -0.26 14.16 2.31
CA ARG A 51 -1.27 15.22 2.17
C ARG A 51 -1.62 15.87 3.51
N VAL A 52 -1.67 15.09 4.59
CA VAL A 52 -1.90 15.60 5.94
C VAL A 52 -0.70 16.45 6.41
N VAL A 53 0.54 15.99 6.17
CA VAL A 53 1.76 16.72 6.49
C VAL A 53 1.82 18.04 5.72
N GLU A 54 1.58 18.02 4.41
CA GLU A 54 1.52 19.21 3.55
C GLU A 54 0.46 20.20 4.05
N ARG A 55 -0.74 19.70 4.36
CA ARG A 55 -1.84 20.51 4.90
C ARG A 55 -1.47 21.17 6.22
N LEU A 56 -0.92 20.38 7.15
CA LEU A 56 -0.53 20.89 8.47
C LEU A 56 0.63 21.89 8.38
N LEU A 57 1.60 21.66 7.50
CA LEU A 57 2.72 22.59 7.25
C LEU A 57 2.25 23.90 6.63
N HIS A 58 1.36 23.84 5.63
CA HIS A 58 0.76 25.02 5.01
C HIS A 58 0.04 25.89 6.02
N GLN A 59 -0.73 25.26 6.91
CA GLN A 59 -1.54 25.95 7.93
C GLN A 59 -0.80 26.14 9.26
N PHE A 60 0.49 25.77 9.35
CA PHE A 60 1.24 25.71 10.60
C PHE A 60 1.25 27.05 11.35
N PRO A 61 1.54 28.21 10.70
CA PRO A 61 1.56 29.49 11.40
C PRO A 61 0.20 29.87 12.00
N ALA A 62 -0.89 29.72 11.23
CA ALA A 62 -2.24 30.00 11.70
C ALA A 62 -2.65 29.03 12.83
N LEU A 63 -2.33 27.74 12.72
CA LEU A 63 -2.63 26.76 13.76
C LEU A 63 -1.88 27.05 15.05
N THR A 64 -0.59 27.41 14.96
CA THR A 64 0.20 27.81 16.13
C THR A 64 -0.42 29.02 16.83
N ALA A 65 -0.79 30.07 16.08
CA ALA A 65 -1.40 31.27 16.64
C ALA A 65 -2.79 30.99 17.25
N TYR A 66 -3.64 30.23 16.54
CA TYR A 66 -4.96 29.84 16.99
C TYR A 66 -4.91 29.04 18.30
N PHE A 67 -4.07 28.01 18.37
CA PHE A 67 -3.94 27.18 19.57
C PHE A 67 -3.27 27.93 20.72
N ALA A 68 -2.33 28.85 20.44
CA ALA A 68 -1.74 29.73 21.45
C ALA A 68 -2.75 30.71 22.06
N SER A 69 -3.76 31.14 21.29
CA SER A 69 -4.83 32.02 21.75
C SER A 69 -5.95 31.32 22.54
N HIS A 70 -5.97 29.99 22.55
CA HIS A 70 -7.03 29.21 23.18
C HIS A 70 -6.90 29.16 24.71
N GLU A 71 -7.98 29.48 25.43
CA GLU A 71 -8.02 29.49 26.92
C GLU A 71 -7.69 28.12 27.55
N ASP A 72 -7.98 27.03 26.85
CA ASP A 72 -7.68 25.67 27.31
C ASP A 72 -6.23 25.25 27.01
N GLY A 73 -5.41 26.13 26.42
CA GLY A 73 -4.00 25.89 26.16
C GLY A 73 -3.16 25.70 27.42
N GLU A 74 -3.62 26.19 28.57
CA GLU A 74 -2.90 26.05 29.85
C GLU A 74 -3.42 24.88 30.71
N LYS A 75 -4.63 24.40 30.42
CA LYS A 75 -5.31 23.35 31.19
C LYS A 75 -4.92 21.96 30.70
N PRO A 76 -4.75 20.96 31.59
CA PRO A 76 -4.44 19.60 31.16
C PRO A 76 -5.55 19.06 30.25
N GLY A 77 -5.18 18.63 29.04
CA GLY A 77 -6.16 18.19 28.04
C GLY A 77 -5.58 18.14 26.63
N ARG A 78 -6.46 17.94 25.65
CA ARG A 78 -6.11 17.85 24.22
C ARG A 78 -5.46 19.13 23.70
N VAL A 79 -6.07 20.28 24.01
CA VAL A 79 -5.62 21.60 23.49
C VAL A 79 -4.21 21.91 23.96
N LYS A 80 -3.90 21.72 25.26
CA LYS A 80 -2.55 21.88 25.79
C LYS A 80 -1.51 20.99 25.11
N ARG A 81 -1.81 19.71 24.88
CA ARG A 81 -0.89 18.82 24.14
C ARG A 81 -0.56 19.35 22.75
N VAL A 82 -1.58 19.85 22.04
CA VAL A 82 -1.41 20.43 20.71
C VAL A 82 -0.54 21.70 20.80
N VAL A 83 -0.81 22.59 21.76
CA VAL A 83 0.01 23.79 22.02
C VAL A 83 1.47 23.43 22.29
N ASP A 84 1.72 22.46 23.18
CA ASP A 84 3.07 22.03 23.53
C ASP A 84 3.81 21.45 22.31
N GLN A 85 3.11 20.69 21.45
CA GLN A 85 3.68 20.17 20.21
C GLN A 85 3.99 21.26 19.18
N PHE A 86 3.11 22.26 19.01
CA PHE A 86 3.39 23.38 18.10
C PHE A 86 4.51 24.30 18.59
N LYS A 87 4.79 24.30 19.90
CA LYS A 87 5.95 25.01 20.50
C LYS A 87 7.26 24.23 20.39
N ASP A 88 7.20 22.90 20.34
CA ASP A 88 8.38 22.05 20.21
C ASP A 88 8.96 22.13 18.78
N ALA A 89 10.16 22.71 18.66
CA ALA A 89 10.88 22.81 17.40
C ALA A 89 11.07 21.43 16.71
N ASN A 90 11.23 20.35 17.49
CA ASN A 90 11.36 19.01 16.95
C ASN A 90 10.12 18.55 16.17
N THR A 91 8.93 19.03 16.54
CA THR A 91 7.69 18.72 15.82
C THR A 91 7.77 19.28 14.41
N LYS A 92 8.18 20.55 14.26
CA LYS A 92 8.31 21.19 12.94
C LYS A 92 9.43 20.58 12.11
N VAL A 93 10.59 20.29 12.70
CA VAL A 93 11.67 19.53 12.04
C VAL A 93 11.15 18.19 11.52
N THR A 94 10.43 17.44 12.36
CA THR A 94 9.90 16.12 11.99
C THR A 94 8.91 16.23 10.84
N LEU A 95 8.01 17.22 10.86
CA LEU A 95 7.07 17.46 9.76
C LEU A 95 7.80 17.81 8.45
N LEU A 96 8.82 18.66 8.50
CA LEU A 96 9.63 19.03 7.33
C LEU A 96 10.43 17.84 6.78
N PHE A 97 10.98 17.00 7.66
CA PHE A 97 11.63 15.76 7.27
C PHE A 97 10.63 14.77 6.65
N LEU A 98 9.44 14.62 7.24
CA LEU A 98 8.37 13.78 6.70
C LEU A 98 7.95 14.26 5.31
N HIS A 99 7.78 15.57 5.11
CA HIS A 99 7.49 16.16 3.80
C HIS A 99 8.58 15.85 2.77
N TYR A 100 9.85 15.80 3.17
CA TYR A 100 10.96 15.43 2.29
C TYR A 100 11.03 13.93 1.98
N ILE A 101 10.79 13.05 2.96
CA ILE A 101 11.01 11.60 2.82
C ILE A 101 9.80 10.86 2.24
N LEU A 102 8.58 11.29 2.57
CA LEU A 102 7.34 10.61 2.17
C LEU A 102 7.12 10.56 0.65
N PRO A 103 7.50 11.56 -0.17
CA PRO A 103 7.38 11.45 -1.63
C PRO A 103 8.07 10.21 -2.21
N VAL A 104 9.24 9.84 -1.67
CA VAL A 104 9.97 8.64 -2.09
C VAL A 104 9.15 7.37 -1.83
N LEU A 105 8.49 7.30 -0.67
CA LEU A 105 7.60 6.20 -0.31
C LEU A 105 6.28 6.25 -1.09
N MET A 106 5.78 7.43 -1.45
CA MET A 106 4.57 7.56 -2.25
C MET A 106 4.76 7.05 -3.67
N ASP A 107 5.92 7.32 -4.28
CA ASP A 107 6.21 6.79 -5.62
C ASP A 107 6.28 5.27 -5.63
N PHE A 108 6.89 4.65 -4.61
CA PHE A 108 6.84 3.21 -4.42
C PHE A 108 5.42 2.72 -4.15
N ASN A 109 4.66 3.42 -3.30
CA ASN A 109 3.28 3.02 -2.98
C ASN A 109 2.33 3.06 -4.18
N LYS A 110 2.58 3.92 -5.17
CA LYS A 110 1.81 3.94 -6.44
C LYS A 110 1.92 2.60 -7.18
N LEU A 111 3.00 1.83 -6.99
CA LEU A 111 3.16 0.47 -7.54
C LEU A 111 2.08 -0.49 -7.02
N PHE A 112 1.57 -0.29 -5.81
CA PHE A 112 0.46 -1.10 -5.25
C PHE A 112 -0.93 -0.57 -5.62
N GLN A 113 -0.99 0.57 -6.31
CA GLN A 113 -2.26 1.20 -6.71
C GLN A 113 -2.62 0.94 -8.18
N VAL A 114 -1.69 0.44 -8.98
CA VAL A 114 -2.00 0.06 -10.35
C VAL A 114 -2.85 -1.20 -10.35
N ASN A 115 -3.79 -1.30 -11.29
CA ASN A 115 -4.67 -2.47 -11.45
C ASN A 115 -3.95 -3.66 -12.09
N GLU A 116 -2.68 -3.51 -12.46
CA GLU A 116 -1.86 -4.53 -13.10
C GLU A 116 -0.99 -5.27 -12.07
N THR A 117 -0.76 -6.56 -12.29
CA THR A 117 0.20 -7.34 -11.50
C THR A 117 1.62 -6.81 -11.69
N LYS A 118 2.21 -6.25 -10.62
CA LYS A 118 3.61 -5.76 -10.61
C LYS A 118 4.54 -6.56 -9.70
N VAL A 119 4.13 -7.75 -9.28
CA VAL A 119 4.87 -8.59 -8.31
C VAL A 119 6.32 -8.84 -8.73
N GLY A 120 6.58 -9.14 -10.01
CA GLY A 120 7.95 -9.33 -10.52
C GLY A 120 8.81 -8.05 -10.54
N ALA A 121 8.19 -6.87 -10.54
CA ALA A 121 8.89 -5.59 -10.42
C ALA A 121 9.09 -5.15 -8.97
N LEU A 122 8.54 -5.89 -8.00
CA LEU A 122 8.53 -5.49 -6.60
C LEU A 122 9.93 -5.48 -6.00
N ILE A 123 10.72 -6.54 -6.21
CA ILE A 123 12.10 -6.60 -5.70
C ILE A 123 12.98 -5.49 -6.31
N PRO A 124 13.03 -5.29 -7.65
CA PRO A 124 13.76 -4.17 -8.23
C PRO A 124 13.32 -2.80 -7.69
N GLU A 125 12.02 -2.57 -7.49
CA GLU A 125 11.51 -1.31 -6.95
C GLU A 125 11.76 -1.17 -5.43
N MET A 126 11.81 -2.28 -4.68
CA MET A 126 12.23 -2.30 -3.27
C MET A 126 13.72 -1.99 -3.14
N ASP A 127 14.58 -2.57 -3.97
CA ASP A 127 16.01 -2.28 -4.02
C ASP A 127 16.24 -0.81 -4.37
N ARG A 128 15.48 -0.30 -5.35
CA ARG A 128 15.51 1.11 -5.73
C ARG A 128 15.05 2.03 -4.59
N LEU A 129 13.98 1.67 -3.88
CA LEU A 129 13.51 2.40 -2.70
C LEU A 129 14.58 2.39 -1.60
N GLN A 130 15.12 1.22 -1.26
CA GLN A 130 16.17 1.05 -0.27
C GLN A 130 17.39 1.88 -0.64
N CYS A 131 17.86 1.82 -1.89
CA CYS A 131 18.96 2.64 -2.38
C CYS A 131 18.66 4.13 -2.20
N LYS A 132 17.48 4.60 -2.65
CA LYS A 132 17.05 6.01 -2.51
C LYS A 132 16.97 6.47 -1.04
N LEU A 133 16.63 5.59 -0.11
CA LEU A 133 16.63 5.89 1.32
C LEU A 133 18.06 5.89 1.88
N MET A 134 18.86 4.87 1.56
CA MET A 134 20.22 4.69 2.05
C MET A 134 21.16 5.80 1.60
N VAL A 135 21.11 6.24 0.33
CA VAL A 135 21.98 7.35 -0.15
C VAL A 135 21.78 8.65 0.63
N LYS A 136 20.68 8.79 1.39
CA LYS A 136 20.44 9.96 2.24
C LYS A 136 21.33 9.97 3.49
N PHE A 137 21.81 8.82 3.95
CA PHE A 137 22.59 8.70 5.18
C PHE A 137 23.78 7.75 5.11
N VAL A 138 23.97 7.03 4.00
CA VAL A 138 25.09 6.12 3.72
C VAL A 138 25.86 6.64 2.49
N PRO A 139 27.19 6.78 2.58
CA PRO A 139 28.00 7.23 1.45
C PRO A 139 27.91 6.30 0.23
N PHE A 140 27.74 6.90 -0.95
CA PHE A 140 27.65 6.16 -2.24
C PHE A 140 28.76 5.13 -2.44
N ARG A 141 29.99 5.40 -1.98
CA ARG A 141 31.13 4.47 -2.08
C ARG A 141 30.86 3.08 -1.48
N LEU A 142 30.01 3.00 -0.45
CA LEU A 142 29.66 1.75 0.22
C LEU A 142 28.50 1.01 -0.46
N LEU A 143 27.71 1.73 -1.26
CA LEU A 143 26.58 1.19 -2.01
C LEU A 143 26.99 0.75 -3.42
N ARG A 144 28.00 1.41 -3.99
CA ARG A 144 28.48 1.15 -5.36
C ARG A 144 29.03 -0.27 -5.46
N GLY A 145 28.47 -1.05 -6.38
CA GLY A 145 28.93 -2.41 -6.66
C GLY A 145 28.43 -3.48 -5.68
N GLN A 146 27.58 -3.10 -4.71
CA GLN A 146 26.87 -4.06 -3.90
C GLN A 146 25.76 -4.71 -4.72
N THR A 147 25.74 -6.04 -4.73
CA THR A 147 24.65 -6.84 -5.31
C THR A 147 23.45 -6.90 -4.37
N ASP A 148 23.67 -6.77 -3.07
CA ASP A 148 22.64 -6.77 -2.05
C ASP A 148 22.85 -5.62 -1.06
N LEU A 149 21.92 -4.67 -1.04
CA LEU A 149 21.99 -3.50 -0.16
C LEU A 149 21.74 -3.84 1.32
N ARG A 150 21.24 -5.05 1.62
CA ARG A 150 20.98 -5.52 3.00
C ARG A 150 22.27 -5.87 3.74
N GLU A 151 23.32 -6.26 3.01
CA GLU A 151 24.65 -6.58 3.57
C GLU A 151 25.45 -5.34 3.95
N VAL A 152 24.99 -4.16 3.55
CA VAL A 152 25.61 -2.89 3.93
C VAL A 152 25.34 -2.65 5.41
N LYS A 153 26.39 -2.67 6.22
CA LYS A 153 26.35 -2.39 7.67
C LYS A 153 26.14 -0.90 7.94
N PHE A 154 24.97 -0.39 7.60
CA PHE A 154 24.61 1.03 7.69
C PHE A 154 24.44 1.52 9.13
N ASP A 155 24.28 0.60 10.08
CA ASP A 155 24.19 0.82 11.52
C ASP A 155 25.54 1.18 12.16
N LEU A 156 26.66 0.90 11.47
CA LEU A 156 27.99 1.36 11.90
C LEU A 156 28.16 2.85 11.56
N ARG A 157 28.54 3.67 12.55
CA ARG A 157 28.71 5.12 12.38
C ARG A 157 29.71 5.49 11.29
N GLU A 158 30.78 4.72 11.14
CA GLU A 158 31.79 4.90 10.08
C GLU A 158 31.25 4.68 8.65
N ASN A 159 30.13 3.98 8.54
CA ASN A 159 29.43 3.74 7.29
C ASN A 159 28.30 4.73 7.03
N GLN A 160 28.14 5.73 7.89
CA GLN A 160 27.16 6.79 7.73
C GLN A 160 27.83 8.06 7.21
N HIS A 161 27.02 8.91 6.59
CA HIS A 161 27.36 10.30 6.35
C HIS A 161 27.59 11.02 7.69
N ASP A 162 28.51 11.98 7.71
CA ASP A 162 28.62 12.92 8.83
C ASP A 162 27.27 13.62 9.03
N ASP A 163 26.91 14.01 10.26
CA ASP A 163 25.58 14.58 10.56
C ASP A 163 25.24 15.79 9.66
N ALA A 164 26.24 16.61 9.35
CA ALA A 164 26.09 17.74 8.44
C ALA A 164 25.76 17.34 7.00
N SER A 165 26.10 16.12 6.57
CA SER A 165 25.89 15.62 5.21
C SER A 165 24.67 14.69 5.05
N VAL A 166 24.01 14.30 6.15
CA VAL A 166 22.78 13.51 6.10
C VAL A 166 21.65 14.29 5.42
N ALA A 167 21.03 13.73 4.39
CA ALA A 167 19.97 14.38 3.66
C ALA A 167 18.64 14.29 4.43
N ILE A 168 18.29 15.38 5.10
CA ILE A 168 17.02 15.57 5.82
C ILE A 168 16.02 16.48 5.08
N GLY A 169 16.42 17.00 3.91
CA GLY A 169 15.67 18.00 3.13
C GLY A 169 16.09 19.43 3.48
N MET A 170 16.14 20.32 2.48
CA MET A 170 16.63 21.70 2.67
C MET A 170 15.79 22.47 3.69
N ALA A 171 14.46 22.37 3.65
CA ALA A 171 13.59 23.09 4.58
C ALA A 171 13.83 22.66 6.04
N ALA A 172 13.97 21.35 6.31
CA ALA A 172 14.30 20.85 7.63
C ALA A 172 15.69 21.31 8.09
N ARG A 173 16.66 21.29 7.18
CA ARG A 173 18.04 21.73 7.43
C ARG A 173 18.13 23.22 7.77
N THR A 174 17.52 24.09 6.96
CA THR A 174 17.47 25.53 7.23
C THR A 174 16.83 25.80 8.59
N PHE A 175 15.75 25.09 8.93
CA PHE A 175 15.10 25.22 10.23
C PHE A 175 15.95 24.65 11.40
N MET A 176 16.75 23.60 11.19
CA MET A 176 17.64 23.05 12.23
C MET A 176 18.93 23.85 12.43
N GLU A 177 19.46 24.45 11.37
CA GLU A 177 20.59 25.40 11.43
C GLU A 177 20.22 26.65 12.24
N GLU A 178 18.93 26.95 12.33
CA GLU A 178 18.37 27.97 13.22
C GLU A 178 18.15 27.46 14.67
N ASP A 179 17.98 26.15 14.96
CA ASP A 179 17.38 25.73 16.24
C ASP A 179 17.68 24.33 16.88
N PHE A 180 18.70 23.53 16.48
CA PHE A 180 19.30 22.32 17.17
C PHE A 180 19.33 20.95 16.44
N GLY A 181 20.27 20.10 16.91
CA GLY A 181 20.75 18.79 16.43
C GLY A 181 19.97 17.49 16.80
N PRO A 182 20.53 16.27 16.58
CA PRO A 182 19.76 15.14 16.03
C PRO A 182 19.38 13.99 16.99
N ALA A 183 18.29 13.26 16.65
CA ALA A 183 17.92 11.94 17.19
C ALA A 183 17.18 11.02 16.17
N GLN A 184 17.23 9.71 16.43
CA GLN A 184 16.99 8.51 15.59
C GLN A 184 15.59 7.87 15.66
N GLN A 185 15.17 7.09 14.63
CA GLN A 185 14.41 5.81 14.77
C GLN A 185 14.19 5.04 13.44
N ALA A 186 14.38 3.70 13.44
CA ALA A 186 13.99 2.75 12.38
C ALA A 186 13.64 1.36 12.96
N LYS A 187 12.35 1.03 13.12
CA LYS A 187 11.84 -0.33 13.46
C LYS A 187 10.38 -0.51 13.02
N ARG A 188 10.08 -0.73 11.74
CA ARG A 188 8.69 -1.05 11.28
C ARG A 188 8.55 -1.98 10.06
N PHE A 189 9.62 -2.59 9.54
CA PHE A 189 9.52 -3.49 8.37
C PHE A 189 9.64 -4.97 8.75
N PRO A 190 8.81 -5.86 8.17
CA PRO A 190 8.83 -7.31 8.44
C PRO A 190 9.89 -8.01 7.57
N PHE A 191 11.14 -7.61 7.68
CA PHE A 191 12.25 -8.32 7.01
C PHE A 191 12.43 -9.70 7.68
N GLY A 192 12.55 -10.77 6.87
CA GLY A 192 12.75 -12.15 7.34
C GLY A 192 11.51 -13.06 7.38
N ASP A 193 10.42 -12.72 6.68
CA ASP A 193 9.30 -13.66 6.49
C ASP A 193 9.67 -14.70 5.42
N ALA A 194 9.84 -15.96 5.87
CA ALA A 194 10.27 -17.06 5.00
C ALA A 194 9.34 -17.33 3.81
N VAL A 195 8.04 -17.01 3.92
CA VAL A 195 7.09 -17.23 2.82
C VAL A 195 7.23 -16.17 1.76
N LEU A 196 7.47 -14.91 2.15
CA LEU A 196 7.73 -13.84 1.19
C LEU A 196 9.04 -14.07 0.42
N GLU A 197 10.06 -14.62 1.08
CA GLU A 197 11.30 -15.02 0.43
C GLU A 197 11.07 -16.16 -0.58
N ASP A 198 10.30 -17.16 -0.20
CA ASP A 198 10.01 -18.32 -1.06
C ASP A 198 9.17 -17.94 -2.29
N LEU A 199 8.26 -16.97 -2.18
CA LEU A 199 7.41 -16.50 -3.29
C LEU A 199 8.20 -15.86 -4.44
N ALA A 200 9.49 -15.55 -4.26
CA ALA A 200 10.36 -15.05 -5.33
C ALA A 200 10.50 -16.03 -6.50
N ILE A 201 10.18 -17.32 -6.27
CA ILE A 201 10.14 -18.36 -7.30
C ILE A 201 9.09 -18.13 -8.40
N LEU A 202 8.10 -17.28 -8.14
CA LEU A 202 7.13 -16.87 -9.15
C LEU A 202 7.80 -16.08 -10.28
N ASP A 203 9.00 -15.52 -10.09
CA ASP A 203 9.75 -14.93 -11.19
C ASP A 203 10.43 -16.02 -12.05
N ILE A 204 9.83 -16.32 -13.20
CA ILE A 204 10.33 -17.37 -14.10
C ILE A 204 11.74 -17.09 -14.64
N SER A 205 12.16 -15.83 -14.70
CA SER A 205 13.52 -15.46 -15.09
C SER A 205 14.56 -15.89 -14.05
N ARG A 206 14.11 -16.18 -12.83
CA ARG A 206 14.94 -16.62 -11.70
C ARG A 206 14.72 -18.09 -11.37
N ARG A 207 14.03 -18.87 -12.22
CA ARG A 207 13.71 -20.28 -11.98
C ARG A 207 14.93 -21.13 -11.58
N THR A 208 16.11 -20.83 -12.13
CA THR A 208 17.39 -21.49 -11.84
C THR A 208 18.06 -21.04 -10.54
N ASP A 209 17.64 -19.93 -9.94
CA ASP A 209 18.22 -19.38 -8.71
C ASP A 209 17.81 -20.18 -7.45
N PHE A 210 16.75 -20.98 -7.56
CA PHE A 210 16.11 -21.64 -6.42
C PHE A 210 16.38 -23.15 -6.42
N THR A 211 16.52 -23.69 -5.20
CA THR A 211 16.47 -25.15 -5.01
C THR A 211 15.01 -25.61 -4.89
N TYR A 212 14.78 -26.93 -4.80
CA TYR A 212 13.44 -27.46 -4.58
C TYR A 212 12.85 -27.13 -3.19
N ALA A 213 13.68 -26.74 -2.21
CA ALA A 213 13.23 -26.56 -0.83
C ALA A 213 12.17 -25.44 -0.63
N PRO A 214 12.31 -24.23 -1.20
CA PRO A 214 11.24 -23.23 -1.24
C PRO A 214 9.94 -23.72 -1.89
N VAL A 215 10.02 -24.44 -3.02
CA VAL A 215 8.87 -25.00 -3.73
C VAL A 215 8.07 -25.92 -2.81
N LEU A 216 8.77 -26.83 -2.13
CA LEU A 216 8.17 -27.79 -1.22
C LEU A 216 7.51 -27.10 -0.01
N ARG A 217 8.13 -26.06 0.55
CA ARG A 217 7.55 -25.28 1.66
C ARG A 217 6.26 -24.59 1.25
N LEU A 218 6.25 -23.96 0.07
CA LEU A 218 5.06 -23.31 -0.48
C LEU A 218 3.96 -24.34 -0.79
N ALA A 219 4.30 -25.47 -1.41
CA ALA A 219 3.36 -26.55 -1.69
C ALA A 219 2.75 -27.10 -0.40
N THR A 220 3.58 -27.41 0.61
CA THR A 220 3.11 -27.90 1.91
C THR A 220 2.15 -26.90 2.58
N LYS A 221 2.39 -25.60 2.42
CA LYS A 221 1.58 -24.55 3.06
C LYS A 221 0.28 -24.25 2.31
N PHE A 222 0.32 -24.16 0.98
CA PHE A 222 -0.80 -23.66 0.18
C PHE A 222 -1.52 -24.74 -0.64
N CYS A 223 -0.84 -25.82 -0.99
CA CYS A 223 -1.35 -26.91 -1.82
C CYS A 223 -0.88 -28.30 -1.31
N PRO A 224 -1.22 -28.72 -0.08
CA PRO A 224 -0.70 -29.95 0.53
C PRO A 224 -1.13 -31.24 -0.19
N HIS A 225 -2.09 -31.14 -1.11
CA HIS A 225 -2.59 -32.23 -1.94
C HIS A 225 -1.72 -32.52 -3.17
N VAL A 226 -0.77 -31.63 -3.50
CA VAL A 226 0.14 -31.81 -4.64
C VAL A 226 1.22 -32.81 -4.26
N ASP A 227 1.45 -33.81 -5.12
CA ASP A 227 2.49 -34.80 -4.92
C ASP A 227 3.88 -34.15 -5.00
N GLY A 228 4.66 -34.29 -3.93
CA GLY A 228 5.96 -33.65 -3.80
C GLY A 228 7.07 -34.26 -4.65
N GLU A 229 6.96 -35.52 -5.10
CA GLU A 229 7.93 -36.11 -6.02
C GLU A 229 7.64 -35.63 -7.44
N MET A 230 6.37 -35.67 -7.87
CA MET A 230 5.96 -35.15 -9.18
C MET A 230 6.23 -33.65 -9.31
N LEU A 231 6.00 -32.88 -8.25
CA LEU A 231 6.29 -31.45 -8.23
C LEU A 231 7.78 -31.15 -8.36
N LYS A 232 8.63 -32.02 -7.84
CA LYS A 232 10.08 -31.89 -7.96
C LYS A 232 10.51 -32.12 -9.41
N ASP A 233 10.00 -33.17 -10.05
CA ASP A 233 10.30 -33.49 -11.44
C ASP A 233 9.86 -32.35 -12.38
N ASP A 234 8.63 -31.84 -12.19
CA ASP A 234 8.12 -30.66 -12.92
C ASP A 234 9.02 -29.44 -12.74
N PHE A 235 9.50 -29.19 -11.52
CA PHE A 235 10.33 -28.04 -11.23
C PHE A 235 11.72 -28.15 -11.86
N GLU A 236 12.31 -29.34 -11.85
CA GLU A 236 13.58 -29.59 -12.53
C GLU A 236 13.43 -29.46 -14.07
N ASP A 237 12.32 -29.92 -14.67
CA ASP A 237 12.02 -29.69 -16.10
C ASP A 237 11.82 -28.17 -16.38
N LEU A 238 11.09 -27.46 -15.52
CA LEU A 238 10.92 -26.00 -15.64
C LEU A 238 12.28 -25.28 -15.64
N GLN A 239 13.22 -25.69 -14.79
CA GLN A 239 14.57 -25.10 -14.72
C GLN A 239 15.39 -25.34 -15.99
N LEU A 240 15.09 -26.40 -16.74
CA LEU A 240 15.80 -26.77 -17.97
C LEU A 240 15.20 -26.13 -19.23
N MET A 241 14.08 -25.41 -19.13
CA MET A 241 13.49 -24.70 -20.27
C MET A 241 14.46 -23.66 -20.85
N GLU A 242 14.41 -23.46 -22.17
CA GLU A 242 15.18 -22.40 -22.81
C GLU A 242 14.55 -21.03 -22.50
N ASP A 243 15.38 -19.98 -22.39
CA ASP A 243 14.85 -18.64 -22.09
C ASP A 243 13.91 -18.11 -23.19
N ASP A 244 14.07 -18.60 -24.41
CA ASP A 244 13.22 -18.24 -25.56
C ASP A 244 11.87 -18.98 -25.55
N ASP A 245 11.70 -20.03 -24.73
CA ASP A 245 10.43 -20.76 -24.60
C ASP A 245 9.35 -19.93 -23.90
N VAL A 246 9.73 -18.87 -23.16
CA VAL A 246 8.81 -18.02 -22.42
C VAL A 246 9.03 -16.55 -22.73
N VAL A 247 8.03 -15.94 -23.38
CA VAL A 247 8.04 -14.50 -23.65
C VAL A 247 7.72 -13.74 -22.36
N THR A 248 8.75 -13.22 -21.71
CA THR A 248 8.62 -12.38 -20.50
C THR A 248 8.50 -10.88 -20.81
N ARG A 249 8.87 -10.46 -22.03
CA ARG A 249 8.82 -9.06 -22.48
C ARG A 249 8.23 -8.92 -23.88
N VAL A 250 7.43 -7.87 -24.09
CA VAL A 250 6.89 -7.47 -25.41
C VAL A 250 7.12 -5.97 -25.56
N ASP A 251 7.64 -5.54 -26.70
CA ASP A 251 7.95 -4.12 -27.00
C ASP A 251 8.80 -3.42 -25.93
N GLY A 252 9.71 -4.17 -25.28
CA GLY A 252 10.57 -3.65 -24.21
C GLY A 252 9.91 -3.56 -22.83
N HIS A 253 8.64 -3.94 -22.70
CA HIS A 253 7.89 -3.93 -21.44
C HIS A 253 7.72 -5.35 -20.85
N GLN A 254 7.87 -5.48 -19.53
CA GLN A 254 7.62 -6.73 -18.81
C GLN A 254 6.15 -7.13 -18.91
N ARG A 255 5.86 -8.37 -19.30
CA ARG A 255 4.51 -8.90 -19.31
C ARG A 255 4.00 -9.15 -17.89
N ARG A 256 2.67 -9.16 -17.76
CA ARG A 256 1.98 -9.52 -16.52
C ARG A 256 2.36 -10.93 -16.08
N LEU A 257 2.69 -11.08 -14.80
CA LEU A 257 3.15 -12.34 -14.22
C LEU A 257 2.13 -13.47 -14.41
N ASP A 258 0.84 -13.17 -14.23
CA ASP A 258 -0.26 -14.11 -14.42
C ASP A 258 -0.44 -14.52 -15.89
N HIS A 259 -0.10 -13.65 -16.85
CA HIS A 259 -0.13 -14.02 -18.27
C HIS A 259 1.08 -14.89 -18.64
N ILE A 260 2.25 -14.59 -18.09
CA ILE A 260 3.46 -15.41 -18.28
C ILE A 260 3.21 -16.83 -17.76
N TRP A 261 2.72 -16.93 -16.53
CA TRP A 261 2.38 -18.24 -15.95
C TRP A 261 1.19 -18.90 -16.64
N GLY A 262 0.22 -18.15 -17.15
CA GLY A 262 -0.83 -18.68 -18.01
C GLY A 262 -0.28 -19.43 -19.22
N ASP A 263 0.70 -18.83 -19.92
CA ASP A 263 1.33 -19.48 -21.08
C ASP A 263 2.10 -20.75 -20.68
N VAL A 264 2.79 -20.73 -19.53
CA VAL A 264 3.52 -21.89 -18.99
C VAL A 264 2.58 -23.02 -18.58
N MET A 265 1.44 -22.67 -17.97
CA MET A 265 0.40 -23.62 -17.55
C MET A 265 -0.31 -24.26 -18.76
N ASP A 266 -0.39 -23.53 -19.88
CA ASP A 266 -0.99 -24.02 -21.13
C ASP A 266 -0.02 -24.83 -22.00
N MET A 267 1.27 -24.92 -21.61
CA MET A 267 2.26 -25.70 -22.36
C MET A 267 1.89 -27.19 -22.41
N LYS A 268 2.07 -27.78 -23.60
CA LYS A 268 1.80 -29.18 -23.86
C LYS A 268 3.04 -29.90 -24.35
N THR A 269 3.18 -31.15 -23.93
CA THR A 269 4.17 -32.07 -24.48
C THR A 269 3.83 -32.43 -25.92
N ALA A 270 4.76 -33.09 -26.64
CA ALA A 270 4.51 -33.58 -28.00
C ALA A 270 3.29 -34.54 -28.10
N MET A 271 2.85 -35.12 -26.99
CA MET A 271 1.66 -35.97 -26.91
C MET A 271 0.36 -35.18 -26.64
N GLY A 272 0.42 -33.85 -26.52
CA GLY A 272 -0.74 -32.99 -26.27
C GLY A 272 -1.20 -32.93 -24.81
N VAL A 273 -0.44 -33.51 -23.88
CA VAL A 273 -0.71 -33.49 -22.43
C VAL A 273 -0.06 -32.25 -21.80
N VAL A 274 -0.71 -31.64 -20.81
CA VAL A 274 -0.18 -30.51 -20.04
C VAL A 274 1.20 -30.86 -19.47
N ARG A 275 2.19 -30.00 -19.70
CA ARG A 275 3.60 -30.26 -19.37
C ARG A 275 3.89 -30.19 -17.87
N PHE A 276 3.25 -29.25 -17.13
CA PHE A 276 3.55 -29.00 -15.72
C PHE A 276 2.31 -29.02 -14.79
N PRO A 277 1.61 -30.15 -14.60
CA PRO A 277 0.35 -30.16 -13.85
C PRO A 277 0.48 -29.81 -12.34
N PRO A 278 1.41 -30.41 -11.56
CA PRO A 278 1.75 -29.96 -10.21
C PRO A 278 2.07 -28.47 -10.09
N ILE A 279 2.94 -27.93 -10.95
CA ILE A 279 3.32 -26.51 -10.92
C ILE A 279 2.12 -25.62 -11.24
N SER A 280 1.32 -25.99 -12.24
CA SER A 280 0.12 -25.23 -12.60
C SER A 280 -0.83 -25.09 -11.42
N THR A 281 -1.01 -26.17 -10.65
CA THR A 281 -1.86 -26.18 -9.45
C THR A 281 -1.29 -25.27 -8.35
N LEU A 282 0.00 -25.41 -8.05
CA LEU A 282 0.66 -24.60 -7.02
C LEU A 282 0.67 -23.12 -7.39
N PHE A 283 1.15 -22.77 -8.58
CA PHE A 283 1.38 -21.39 -8.97
C PHE A 283 0.05 -20.65 -9.18
N THR A 284 -1.02 -21.33 -9.59
CA THR A 284 -2.37 -20.74 -9.57
C THR A 284 -2.79 -20.30 -8.16
N ALA A 285 -2.54 -21.12 -7.15
CA ALA A 285 -2.87 -20.77 -5.76
C ALA A 285 -1.99 -19.62 -5.23
N LEU A 286 -0.70 -19.63 -5.55
CA LEU A 286 0.24 -18.58 -5.14
C LEU A 286 -0.04 -17.23 -5.80
N LEU A 287 -0.39 -17.21 -7.10
CA LEU A 287 -0.77 -16.00 -7.83
C LEU A 287 -2.11 -15.43 -7.34
N GLY A 288 -2.94 -16.25 -6.69
CA GLY A 288 -4.18 -15.82 -6.03
C GLY A 288 -3.98 -15.16 -4.66
N LEU A 289 -2.75 -15.14 -4.12
CA LEU A 289 -2.49 -14.53 -2.82
C LEU A 289 -2.62 -13.00 -2.91
N PRO A 290 -3.44 -12.36 -2.05
CA PRO A 290 -3.55 -10.91 -2.03
C PRO A 290 -2.24 -10.31 -1.52
N HIS A 291 -1.55 -9.58 -2.38
CA HIS A 291 -0.29 -8.90 -2.07
C HIS A 291 -0.49 -7.69 -1.11
N SER A 292 -1.73 -7.25 -0.92
CA SER A 292 -2.08 -6.25 0.08
C SER A 292 -3.57 -6.29 0.43
N ASN A 293 -3.93 -5.60 1.51
CA ASN A 293 -5.34 -5.32 1.81
C ASN A 293 -5.97 -4.30 0.85
N ALA A 294 -5.26 -3.80 -0.18
CA ALA A 294 -5.82 -2.79 -1.09
C ALA A 294 -7.04 -3.33 -1.87
N ASP A 295 -7.05 -4.61 -2.24
CA ASP A 295 -8.19 -5.23 -2.93
C ASP A 295 -9.43 -5.31 -2.02
N SER A 296 -9.24 -5.69 -0.76
CA SER A 296 -10.31 -5.68 0.24
C SER A 296 -10.72 -4.24 0.58
N GLU A 297 -9.80 -3.28 0.67
CA GLU A 297 -10.09 -1.86 0.88
C GLU A 297 -10.83 -1.20 -0.29
N ARG A 298 -10.52 -1.55 -1.55
CA ARG A 298 -11.30 -1.13 -2.73
C ARG A 298 -12.72 -1.67 -2.63
N THR A 299 -12.88 -2.95 -2.27
CA THR A 299 -14.19 -3.57 -2.04
C THR A 299 -14.96 -2.88 -0.91
N PHE A 300 -14.31 -2.58 0.22
CA PHE A 300 -14.91 -1.85 1.34
C PHE A 300 -15.26 -0.40 0.98
N SER A 301 -14.47 0.25 0.12
CA SER A 301 -14.79 1.57 -0.43
C SER A 301 -16.05 1.50 -1.29
N MET A 302 -16.17 0.48 -2.14
CA MET A 302 -17.40 0.25 -2.91
C MET A 302 -18.59 -0.02 -2.00
N LEU A 303 -18.41 -0.85 -0.97
CA LEU A 303 -19.42 -1.14 0.04
C LEU A 303 -19.89 0.13 0.76
N ARG A 304 -18.98 1.02 1.18
CA ARG A 304 -19.35 2.32 1.79
C ARG A 304 -20.17 3.19 0.84
N LYS A 305 -19.88 3.18 -0.45
CA LYS A 305 -20.67 3.91 -1.46
C LYS A 305 -22.06 3.29 -1.66
N ILE A 306 -22.18 1.96 -1.59
CA ILE A 306 -23.45 1.23 -1.69
C ILE A 306 -24.31 1.46 -0.45
N HIS A 307 -23.69 1.46 0.72
CA HIS A 307 -24.30 1.61 2.03
C HIS A 307 -24.42 3.08 2.48
N ALA A 308 -24.13 4.07 1.63
CA ALA A 308 -24.21 5.49 1.99
C ALA A 308 -25.63 5.89 2.46
N ASP A 309 -25.72 6.92 3.31
CA ASP A 309 -26.85 7.32 4.18
C ASP A 309 -28.27 7.38 3.56
N ALA A 310 -28.42 7.33 2.23
CA ALA A 310 -29.71 7.24 1.55
C ALA A 310 -30.25 5.80 1.36
N ARG A 311 -29.43 4.76 1.61
CA ARG A 311 -29.77 3.33 1.40
C ARG A 311 -29.27 2.41 2.53
N SER A 312 -29.40 2.85 3.78
CA SER A 312 -28.90 2.14 4.97
C SER A 312 -29.60 0.80 5.29
N ASN A 313 -30.57 0.36 4.48
CA ASN A 313 -31.43 -0.79 4.76
C ASN A 313 -31.42 -1.87 3.67
N LEU A 314 -30.30 -2.01 2.94
CA LEU A 314 -30.13 -3.12 2.00
C LEU A 314 -29.79 -4.41 2.76
N HIS A 315 -30.50 -5.49 2.47
CA HIS A 315 -30.21 -6.81 3.04
C HIS A 315 -28.81 -7.28 2.61
N ALA A 316 -28.12 -8.04 3.47
CA ALA A 316 -26.76 -8.52 3.23
C ALA A 316 -26.64 -9.31 1.91
N ASP A 317 -27.66 -10.09 1.55
CA ASP A 317 -27.69 -10.84 0.29
C ASP A 317 -27.74 -9.91 -0.93
N THR A 318 -28.49 -8.81 -0.84
CA THR A 318 -28.58 -7.81 -1.90
C THR A 318 -27.27 -7.06 -2.06
N ILE A 319 -26.61 -6.73 -0.94
CA ILE A 319 -25.28 -6.10 -0.95
C ILE A 319 -24.26 -7.05 -1.59
N THR A 320 -24.29 -8.32 -1.23
CA THR A 320 -23.38 -9.36 -1.77
C THR A 320 -23.59 -9.54 -3.27
N ALA A 321 -24.83 -9.70 -3.71
CA ALA A 321 -25.16 -9.85 -5.14
C ALA A 321 -24.74 -8.60 -5.95
N TYR A 322 -24.97 -7.41 -5.40
CA TYR A 322 -24.59 -6.16 -6.04
C TYR A 322 -23.06 -5.98 -6.11
N LEU A 323 -22.34 -6.33 -5.04
CA LEU A 323 -20.87 -6.34 -5.03
C LEU A 323 -20.32 -7.35 -6.03
N GLN A 324 -20.87 -8.56 -6.12
CA GLN A 324 -20.48 -9.57 -7.10
C GLN A 324 -20.67 -9.07 -8.53
N CYS A 325 -21.81 -8.45 -8.84
CA CYS A 325 -22.04 -7.85 -10.15
C CYS A 325 -21.02 -6.75 -10.45
N LYS A 326 -20.69 -5.91 -9.47
CA LYS A 326 -19.76 -4.78 -9.66
C LYS A 326 -18.29 -5.19 -9.73
N LEU A 327 -17.91 -6.28 -9.05
CA LEU A 327 -16.55 -6.81 -9.06
C LEU A 327 -16.26 -7.63 -10.32
N ASN A 328 -17.27 -8.30 -10.87
CA ASN A 328 -17.12 -9.19 -12.02
C ASN A 328 -17.51 -8.55 -13.36
N PHE A 329 -17.94 -7.28 -13.35
CA PHE A 329 -18.39 -6.57 -14.56
C PHE A 329 -17.70 -5.21 -14.65
N ASP A 330 -16.64 -5.14 -15.45
CA ASP A 330 -15.84 -3.92 -15.66
C ASP A 330 -16.52 -2.90 -16.59
N SER A 331 -17.65 -3.27 -17.20
CA SER A 331 -18.40 -2.45 -18.15
C SER A 331 -19.47 -1.59 -17.46
N CYS A 332 -19.96 -0.55 -18.15
CA CYS A 332 -21.07 0.23 -17.61
C CYS A 332 -22.33 -0.63 -17.49
N SER A 333 -23.16 -0.39 -16.47
CA SER A 333 -24.35 -1.22 -16.16
C SER A 333 -25.38 -1.33 -17.29
N HIS A 334 -25.37 -0.41 -18.27
CA HIS A 334 -26.25 -0.46 -19.45
C HIS A 334 -25.71 -1.35 -20.58
N GLN A 335 -24.46 -1.83 -20.47
CA GLN A 335 -23.82 -2.78 -21.38
C GLN A 335 -23.92 -4.21 -20.86
N LEU A 336 -24.54 -4.41 -19.69
CA LEU A 336 -24.82 -5.74 -19.14
C LEU A 336 -25.96 -6.37 -19.94
N GLU A 337 -25.61 -7.21 -20.92
CA GLU A 337 -26.58 -8.09 -21.56
C GLU A 337 -26.97 -9.21 -20.58
N ALA A 338 -28.08 -8.99 -19.88
CA ALA A 338 -28.61 -10.00 -18.97
C ALA A 338 -29.02 -11.25 -19.76
N THR A 339 -28.40 -12.38 -19.46
CA THR A 339 -28.76 -13.65 -20.08
C THR A 339 -30.23 -14.00 -19.76
N PRO A 340 -30.92 -14.75 -20.63
CA PRO A 340 -32.28 -15.20 -20.36
C PRO A 340 -32.44 -15.92 -19.01
N ALA A 341 -31.41 -16.67 -18.59
CA ALA A 341 -31.35 -17.34 -17.29
C ALA A 341 -31.33 -16.32 -16.12
N MET A 342 -30.49 -15.29 -16.19
CA MET A 342 -30.45 -14.23 -15.17
C MET A 342 -31.78 -13.49 -15.04
N LEU A 343 -32.46 -13.24 -16.17
CA LEU A 343 -33.78 -12.59 -16.17
C LEU A 343 -34.87 -13.51 -15.60
N GLN A 344 -34.78 -14.81 -15.81
CA GLN A 344 -35.71 -15.80 -15.27
C GLN A 344 -35.55 -15.93 -13.75
N ASP A 345 -34.31 -15.99 -13.24
CA ASP A 345 -34.03 -16.05 -11.81
C ASP A 345 -34.46 -14.76 -11.08
N ALA A 346 -34.21 -13.59 -11.69
CA ALA A 346 -34.67 -12.31 -11.14
C ALA A 346 -36.21 -12.25 -11.05
N LYS A 347 -36.92 -12.76 -12.06
CA LYS A 347 -38.39 -12.86 -12.05
C LYS A 347 -38.88 -13.80 -10.95
N HIS A 348 -38.26 -14.97 -10.77
CA HIS A 348 -38.63 -15.92 -9.71
C HIS A 348 -38.41 -15.34 -8.30
N ALA A 349 -37.30 -14.61 -8.08
CA ALA A 349 -37.03 -13.95 -6.80
C ALA A 349 -38.06 -12.85 -6.48
N CYS A 350 -38.47 -12.05 -7.48
CA CYS A 350 -39.48 -11.02 -7.32
C CYS A 350 -40.87 -11.61 -6.97
N VAL A 351 -41.26 -12.71 -7.63
CA VAL A 351 -42.51 -13.42 -7.33
C VAL A 351 -42.51 -14.00 -5.92
N LYS A 352 -41.38 -14.53 -5.45
CA LYS A 352 -41.27 -15.12 -4.10
C LYS A 352 -41.36 -14.05 -3.01
N ASN A 353 -40.71 -12.89 -3.18
CA ASN A 353 -40.79 -11.77 -2.24
C ASN A 353 -42.20 -11.14 -2.18
N ASN A 354 -42.88 -11.03 -3.33
CA ASN A 354 -44.24 -10.49 -3.36
C ASN A 354 -45.24 -11.41 -2.67
N ARG A 355 -45.07 -12.74 -2.74
CA ARG A 355 -45.89 -13.71 -2.00
C ARG A 355 -45.70 -13.61 -0.49
N VAL A 356 -44.46 -13.47 -0.02
CA VAL A 356 -44.15 -13.30 1.41
C VAL A 356 -44.68 -11.96 1.95
N SER A 357 -44.83 -10.95 1.08
CA SER A 357 -45.36 -9.63 1.45
C SER A 357 -46.89 -9.56 1.41
N SER A 358 -47.56 -10.46 0.67
CA SER A 358 -49.03 -10.58 0.63
C SER A 358 -49.62 -11.49 1.70
N ASP A 359 -48.78 -12.30 2.36
CA ASP A 359 -49.16 -13.21 3.45
C ASP A 359 -48.91 -12.60 4.85
N LYS A 360 -48.61 -11.30 4.92
CA LYS A 360 -48.66 -10.45 6.13
C LYS A 360 -49.79 -9.44 5.98
#